data_AF-A0A952XH51-F1
#
_entry.id   AF-A0A952XH51-F1
#
_cell.length_a   1.000
_cell.length_b   1.000
_cell.length_c   1.000
_cell.angle_alpha   90.00
_cell.angle_beta   90.00
_cell.angle_gamma   90.00
#
_symmetry.space_group_name_H-M   'P 1'
#
loop_
_entity.id
_entity.type
_entity.pdbx_description
1 polymer ?
#
loop_
_entity_poly.entity_id
_entity_poly.type
_entity_poly.pdbx_seq_one_letter_code
_entity_poly.pdbx_strand_id
1 'polypeptide(L)'
;MRLCVLALAALLAACAAQAQTPAPVEHITPPGWERARDDYHYTPAVRAGDFVFVSGVPAGRAPGEESDDPGYDRAFRAIAGLLAAAGADWSDVVEMTTYHTDLPSQFAAFSAVKDRYVSAPYPAWTAIDIDRLLPDGASVEIRVTAYAPRD
;
A
#
# COMPACT_ATOMS: atom_id res chain seq x y z
N MET A 1 -17.83 24.46 58.86
CA MET A 1 -18.17 23.79 57.58
C MET A 1 -17.30 24.37 56.45
N ARG A 2 -15.98 24.05 56.44
CA ARG A 2 -14.99 24.59 55.48
C ARG A 2 -13.94 23.52 55.15
N LEU A 3 -14.37 22.37 54.62
CA LEU A 3 -13.46 21.26 54.35
C LEU A 3 -13.67 20.53 53.01
N CYS A 4 -14.50 21.04 52.10
CA CYS A 4 -14.83 20.31 50.85
C CYS A 4 -14.26 20.86 49.54
N VAL A 5 -13.41 21.90 49.54
CA VAL A 5 -12.99 22.53 48.26
C VAL A 5 -11.61 22.06 47.76
N LEU A 6 -10.82 21.35 48.57
CA LEU A 6 -9.44 21.01 48.21
C LEU A 6 -9.26 19.72 47.40
N ALA A 7 -10.29 18.87 47.25
CA ALA A 7 -10.16 17.60 46.55
C ALA A 7 -10.40 17.69 45.02
N LEU A 8 -10.91 18.81 44.51
CA LEU A 8 -11.32 18.92 43.10
C LEU A 8 -10.23 19.47 42.16
N ALA A 9 -9.15 20.03 42.70
CA ALA A 9 -8.08 20.63 41.88
C ALA A 9 -7.08 19.61 41.31
N ALA A 10 -7.09 18.35 41.77
CA ALA A 10 -6.10 17.35 41.38
C ALA A 10 -6.50 16.51 40.14
N LEU A 11 -7.72 16.65 39.61
CA LEU A 11 -8.23 15.82 38.51
C LEU A 11 -8.26 16.49 37.13
N LEU A 12 -7.81 17.75 37.01
CA LEU A 12 -7.81 18.49 35.73
C LEU A 12 -6.46 18.47 35.00
N ALA A 13 -5.44 17.79 35.51
CA ALA A 13 -4.07 17.85 34.97
C ALA A 13 -3.66 16.67 34.05
N ALA A 14 -4.59 15.85 33.58
CA ALA A 14 -4.27 14.65 32.79
C ALA A 14 -4.95 14.56 31.41
N CYS A 15 -5.37 15.68 30.83
CA CYS A 15 -5.89 15.71 29.46
C CYS A 15 -5.32 16.89 28.67
N ALA A 16 -4.03 17.19 28.87
CA ALA A 16 -3.28 17.80 27.78
C ALA A 16 -2.95 16.65 26.83
N ALA A 17 -3.75 16.47 25.78
CA ALA A 17 -3.29 15.73 24.61
C ALA A 17 -1.98 16.39 24.20
N GLN A 18 -0.86 15.76 24.55
CA GLN A 18 0.44 16.18 24.03
C GLN A 18 0.27 16.09 22.53
N ALA A 19 0.34 17.23 21.84
CA ALA A 19 0.41 17.20 20.39
C ALA A 19 1.73 16.50 20.04
N GLN A 20 1.69 15.18 19.85
CA GLN A 20 2.81 14.46 19.26
C GLN A 20 3.08 15.13 17.92
N THR A 21 4.29 15.66 17.75
CA THR A 21 4.75 16.04 16.41
C THR A 21 4.58 14.80 15.52
N PRO A 22 3.88 14.90 14.37
CA PRO A 22 3.70 13.76 13.49
C PRO A 22 5.06 13.13 13.20
N ALA A 23 5.14 11.82 13.29
CA ALA A 23 6.35 11.11 12.92
C ALA A 23 6.76 11.53 11.49
N PRO A 24 8.06 11.72 11.22
CA PRO A 24 8.52 12.10 9.90
C PRO A 24 8.12 11.04 8.87
N VAL A 25 7.83 11.49 7.65
CA VAL A 25 7.52 10.60 6.52
C VAL A 25 8.78 9.84 6.11
N GLU A 26 8.71 8.50 6.12
CA GLU A 26 9.80 7.62 5.72
C GLU A 26 9.67 7.29 4.22
N HIS A 27 10.71 7.58 3.44
CA HIS A 27 10.79 7.22 2.02
C HIS A 27 11.55 5.92 1.85
N ILE A 28 10.90 4.90 1.28
CA ILE A 28 11.42 3.53 1.20
C ILE A 28 11.72 3.18 -0.25
N THR A 29 13.00 3.01 -0.57
CA THR A 29 13.49 2.57 -1.89
C THR A 29 14.41 1.37 -1.71
N PRO A 30 13.87 0.14 -1.78
CA PRO A 30 14.68 -1.07 -1.66
C PRO A 30 15.61 -1.25 -2.88
N PRO A 31 16.66 -2.11 -2.77
CA PRO A 31 17.51 -2.42 -3.91
C PRO A 31 16.72 -2.88 -5.13
N GLY A 32 17.07 -2.40 -6.32
CA GLY A 32 16.37 -2.68 -7.58
C GLY A 32 15.26 -1.68 -7.94
N TRP A 33 14.99 -0.70 -7.08
CA TRP A 33 14.03 0.38 -7.34
C TRP A 33 14.68 1.75 -7.56
N GLU A 34 16.00 1.83 -7.73
CA GLU A 34 16.75 3.08 -7.86
C GLU A 34 16.20 3.95 -9.00
N ARG A 35 15.81 3.30 -10.10
CA ARG A 35 15.23 3.96 -11.27
C ARG A 35 13.95 4.75 -10.97
N ALA A 36 13.13 4.30 -10.01
CA ALA A 36 11.93 5.03 -9.60
C ALA A 36 12.26 6.44 -9.10
N ARG A 37 13.33 6.56 -8.33
CA ARG A 37 13.82 7.84 -7.80
C ARG A 37 14.60 8.62 -8.86
N ASP A 38 15.55 7.97 -9.52
CA ASP A 38 16.57 8.64 -10.32
C ASP A 38 16.03 9.10 -11.69
N ASP A 39 15.13 8.32 -12.31
CA ASP A 39 14.57 8.65 -13.63
C ASP A 39 13.19 9.30 -13.52
N TYR A 40 12.35 8.82 -12.59
CA TYR A 40 10.92 9.16 -12.52
C TYR A 40 10.53 10.00 -11.30
N HIS A 41 11.47 10.29 -10.40
CA HIS A 41 11.30 11.15 -9.23
C HIS A 41 10.12 10.76 -8.32
N TYR A 42 9.87 9.46 -8.13
CA TYR A 42 8.92 8.98 -7.13
C TYR A 42 9.56 7.95 -6.19
N THR A 43 8.91 7.71 -5.04
CA THR A 43 9.35 6.71 -4.06
C THR A 43 8.46 5.46 -4.18
N PRO A 44 9.03 4.25 -4.29
CA PRO A 44 8.25 3.01 -4.41
C PRO A 44 7.28 2.77 -3.26
N ALA A 45 7.70 3.05 -2.02
CA ALA A 45 6.84 3.01 -0.86
C ALA A 45 7.13 4.18 0.09
N VAL A 46 6.10 4.69 0.75
CA VAL A 46 6.21 5.76 1.72
C VAL A 46 5.46 5.36 2.98
N ARG A 47 6.05 5.55 4.17
CA ARG A 47 5.34 5.41 5.44
C ARG A 47 5.10 6.78 6.05
N ALA A 48 3.86 7.08 6.39
CA ALA A 48 3.47 8.31 7.08
C ALA A 48 2.63 7.95 8.31
N GLY A 49 3.25 7.99 9.49
CA GLY A 49 2.64 7.47 10.71
C GLY A 49 2.33 5.98 10.56
N ASP A 50 1.10 5.58 10.83
CA ASP A 50 0.67 4.18 10.79
C ASP A 50 0.30 3.68 9.37
N PHE A 51 0.30 4.55 8.38
CA PHE A 51 -0.04 4.18 7.01
C PHE A 51 1.20 3.97 6.13
N VAL A 52 1.15 2.93 5.31
CA VAL A 52 2.11 2.63 4.26
C VAL A 52 1.42 2.79 2.92
N PHE A 53 1.98 3.62 2.06
CA PHE A 53 1.53 3.85 0.70
C PHE A 53 2.51 3.19 -0.25
N VAL A 54 2.05 2.18 -0.99
CA VAL A 54 2.83 1.57 -2.07
C VAL A 54 2.40 2.24 -3.37
N SER A 55 3.38 2.75 -4.10
CA SER A 55 3.17 3.31 -5.44
C SER A 55 2.65 2.23 -6.39
N GLY A 56 2.10 2.64 -7.53
CA GLY A 56 1.61 1.68 -8.52
C GLY A 56 2.71 0.75 -9.02
N VAL A 57 2.41 -0.54 -9.05
CA VAL A 57 3.28 -1.61 -9.55
C VAL A 57 2.66 -2.17 -10.83
N PRO A 58 3.23 -1.86 -12.00
CA PRO A 58 2.79 -2.40 -13.27
C PRO A 58 3.04 -3.91 -13.36
N ALA A 59 2.10 -4.60 -13.98
CA ALA A 59 2.12 -6.02 -14.29
C ALA A 59 1.96 -6.19 -15.79
N GLY A 60 2.77 -7.05 -16.37
CA GLY A 60 2.76 -7.33 -17.80
C GLY A 60 3.62 -8.55 -18.13
N ARG A 61 3.46 -9.03 -19.35
CA ARG A 61 4.18 -10.21 -19.85
C ARG A 61 5.64 -9.90 -20.05
N ALA A 62 6.49 -10.85 -19.66
CA ALA A 62 7.87 -10.89 -20.08
C ALA A 62 7.98 -11.52 -21.49
N PRO A 63 9.08 -11.30 -22.23
CA PRO A 63 9.30 -11.97 -23.51
C PRO A 63 9.17 -13.49 -23.40
N GLY A 64 8.31 -14.08 -24.24
CA GLY A 64 8.06 -15.52 -24.28
C GLY A 64 6.93 -16.01 -23.35
N GLU A 65 6.23 -15.12 -22.65
CA GLU A 65 5.05 -15.49 -21.86
C GLU A 65 3.77 -15.43 -22.70
N GLU A 66 3.00 -16.53 -22.66
CA GLU A 66 1.76 -16.69 -23.41
C GLU A 66 0.53 -16.13 -22.66
N SER A 67 0.65 -15.88 -21.36
CA SER A 67 -0.42 -15.36 -20.49
C SER A 67 0.09 -14.27 -19.53
N ASP A 68 -0.83 -13.50 -18.97
CA ASP A 68 -0.52 -12.44 -18.01
C ASP A 68 -0.29 -12.93 -16.58
N ASP A 69 -0.71 -14.17 -16.26
CA ASP A 69 -0.60 -14.78 -14.93
C ASP A 69 0.79 -14.62 -14.27
N PRO A 70 1.92 -14.92 -14.96
CA PRO A 70 3.24 -14.71 -14.37
C PRO A 70 3.54 -13.24 -14.12
N GLY A 71 3.06 -12.34 -14.97
CA GLY A 71 3.18 -10.89 -14.81
C GLY A 71 2.45 -10.39 -13.57
N TYR A 72 1.21 -10.84 -13.37
CA TYR A 72 0.45 -10.55 -12.15
C TYR A 72 1.17 -11.09 -10.92
N ASP A 73 1.64 -12.35 -10.94
CA ASP A 73 2.35 -12.95 -9.80
C ASP A 73 3.60 -12.14 -9.43
N ARG A 74 4.39 -11.71 -10.41
CA ARG A 74 5.56 -10.84 -10.19
C ARG A 74 5.18 -9.53 -9.53
N ALA A 75 4.10 -8.87 -9.97
CA ALA A 75 3.65 -7.61 -9.38
C ALA A 75 3.19 -7.78 -7.92
N PHE A 76 2.42 -8.83 -7.61
CA PHE A 76 2.02 -9.13 -6.23
C PHE A 76 3.22 -9.44 -5.32
N ARG A 77 4.23 -10.15 -5.80
CA ARG A 77 5.49 -10.37 -5.06
C ARG A 77 6.29 -9.09 -4.85
N ALA A 78 6.35 -8.24 -5.87
CA ALA A 78 7.04 -6.96 -5.78
C ALA A 78 6.38 -6.07 -4.71
N ILE A 79 5.05 -6.01 -4.68
CA ILE A 79 4.30 -5.31 -3.63
C ILE A 79 4.58 -5.93 -2.25
N ALA A 80 4.59 -7.26 -2.13
CA ALA A 80 4.94 -7.92 -0.87
C ALA A 80 6.34 -7.50 -0.37
N GLY A 81 7.32 -7.39 -1.27
CA GLY A 81 8.65 -6.89 -0.93
C GLY A 81 8.67 -5.43 -0.48
N LEU A 82 7.88 -4.57 -1.13
CA LEU A 82 7.74 -3.15 -0.76
C LEU A 82 7.05 -2.98 0.60
N LEU A 83 5.98 -3.73 0.86
CA LEU A 83 5.30 -3.78 2.15
C LEU A 83 6.27 -4.26 3.24
N ALA A 84 7.00 -5.36 3.00
CA ALA A 84 7.96 -5.89 3.95
C ALA A 84 9.08 -4.89 4.28
N ALA A 85 9.57 -4.14 3.29
CA ALA A 85 10.55 -3.07 3.50
C ALA A 85 10.00 -1.92 4.35
N ALA A 86 8.67 -1.75 4.42
CA ALA A 86 8.00 -0.81 5.30
C ALA A 86 7.63 -1.39 6.68
N GLY A 87 7.87 -2.68 6.91
CA GLY A 87 7.43 -3.40 8.11
C GLY A 87 5.94 -3.75 8.09
N ALA A 88 5.36 -3.97 6.91
CA ALA A 88 3.98 -4.38 6.71
C ALA A 88 3.90 -5.64 5.82
N ASP A 89 2.73 -6.25 5.71
CA ASP A 89 2.44 -7.31 4.75
C ASP A 89 1.04 -7.19 4.12
N TRP A 90 0.63 -8.18 3.33
CA TRP A 90 -0.66 -8.17 2.64
C TRP A 90 -1.87 -8.19 3.58
N SER A 91 -1.72 -8.66 4.81
CA SER A 91 -2.78 -8.63 5.83
C SER A 91 -3.01 -7.24 6.41
N ASP A 92 -2.03 -6.34 6.29
CA ASP A 92 -2.15 -4.94 6.69
C ASP A 92 -2.80 -4.07 5.59
N VAL A 93 -2.95 -4.60 4.37
CA VAL A 93 -3.55 -3.85 3.25
C VAL A 93 -5.02 -3.59 3.54
N VAL A 94 -5.40 -2.30 3.57
CA VAL A 94 -6.77 -1.85 3.84
C VAL A 94 -7.48 -1.35 2.59
N GLU A 95 -6.72 -0.93 1.57
CA GLU A 95 -7.24 -0.47 0.29
C GLU A 95 -6.35 -0.92 -0.87
N MET A 96 -6.98 -1.39 -1.94
CA MET A 96 -6.35 -1.69 -3.22
C MET A 96 -7.08 -0.97 -4.35
N THR A 97 -6.32 -0.39 -5.27
CA THR A 97 -6.83 0.10 -6.56
C THR A 97 -6.08 -0.59 -7.69
N THR A 98 -6.80 -1.10 -8.68
CA THR A 98 -6.21 -1.77 -9.84
C THR A 98 -6.69 -1.13 -11.13
N TYR A 99 -5.75 -0.79 -11.99
CA TYR A 99 -6.00 -0.21 -13.31
C TYR A 99 -5.73 -1.26 -14.37
N HIS A 100 -6.65 -1.46 -15.31
CA HIS A 100 -6.64 -2.54 -16.29
C HIS A 100 -6.78 -1.93 -17.68
N THR A 101 -5.99 -2.38 -18.66
CA THR A 101 -6.10 -1.89 -20.05
C THR A 101 -7.19 -2.60 -20.86
N ASP A 102 -7.71 -3.71 -20.35
CA ASP A 102 -8.87 -4.44 -20.88
C ASP A 102 -9.49 -5.24 -19.73
N LEU A 103 -10.21 -4.54 -18.85
CA LEU A 103 -10.75 -5.13 -17.62
C LEU A 103 -11.61 -6.38 -17.90
N PRO A 104 -12.53 -6.39 -18.90
CA PRO A 104 -13.32 -7.58 -19.20
C PRO A 104 -12.51 -8.84 -19.52
N SER A 105 -11.39 -8.73 -20.25
CA SER A 105 -10.56 -9.91 -20.58
C SER A 105 -9.58 -10.30 -19.47
N GLN A 106 -9.19 -9.35 -18.63
CA GLN A 106 -8.15 -9.52 -17.61
C GLN A 106 -8.68 -9.97 -16.24
N PHE A 107 -9.91 -9.59 -15.88
CA PHE A 107 -10.40 -9.66 -14.50
C PHE A 107 -10.37 -11.06 -13.87
N ALA A 108 -10.75 -12.10 -14.61
CA ALA A 108 -10.82 -13.47 -14.08
C ALA A 108 -9.42 -14.02 -13.74
N ALA A 109 -8.46 -13.88 -14.67
CA ALA A 109 -7.08 -14.30 -14.48
C ALA A 109 -6.39 -13.50 -13.36
N PHE A 110 -6.57 -12.17 -13.37
CA PHE A 110 -6.08 -11.30 -12.31
C PHE A 110 -6.61 -11.71 -10.94
N SER A 111 -7.92 -11.94 -10.82
CA SER A 111 -8.56 -12.33 -9.55
C SER A 111 -8.03 -13.66 -9.03
N ALA A 112 -7.81 -14.65 -9.90
CA ALA A 112 -7.23 -15.94 -9.53
C ALA A 112 -5.78 -15.83 -9.03
N VAL A 113 -5.01 -14.85 -9.50
CA VAL A 113 -3.67 -14.55 -8.95
C VAL A 113 -3.79 -13.79 -7.63
N LYS A 114 -4.61 -12.73 -7.58
CA LYS A 114 -4.87 -11.93 -6.38
C LYS A 114 -5.26 -12.79 -5.17
N ASP A 115 -6.12 -13.78 -5.37
CA ASP A 115 -6.62 -14.65 -4.29
C ASP A 115 -5.52 -15.56 -3.67
N ARG A 116 -4.33 -15.63 -4.27
CA ARG A 116 -3.15 -16.29 -3.68
C ARG A 116 -2.45 -15.42 -2.63
N TYR A 117 -2.67 -14.10 -2.66
CA TYR A 117 -1.98 -13.11 -1.82
C TYR A 117 -2.92 -12.39 -0.86
N VAL A 118 -4.16 -12.14 -1.28
CA VAL A 118 -5.14 -11.34 -0.53
C VAL A 118 -6.24 -12.25 -0.01
N SER A 119 -6.26 -12.47 1.30
CA SER A 119 -7.24 -13.31 1.99
C SER A 119 -8.22 -12.50 2.84
N ALA A 120 -9.27 -13.14 3.35
CA ALA A 120 -10.22 -12.50 4.25
C ALA A 120 -9.58 -12.16 5.62
N PRO A 121 -9.99 -11.06 6.29
CA PRO A 121 -10.92 -10.03 5.80
C PRO A 121 -10.31 -9.23 4.65
N TYR A 122 -11.06 -9.10 3.54
CA TYR A 122 -10.54 -8.46 2.34
C TYR A 122 -10.45 -6.93 2.49
N PRO A 123 -9.50 -6.26 1.83
CA PRO A 123 -9.43 -4.80 1.77
C PRO A 123 -10.60 -4.22 0.97
N ALA A 124 -10.80 -2.90 1.09
CA ALA A 124 -11.54 -2.17 0.07
C ALA A 124 -10.85 -2.32 -1.29
N TRP A 125 -11.61 -2.55 -2.36
CA TRP A 125 -11.04 -2.72 -3.70
C TRP A 125 -11.86 -2.03 -4.78
N THR A 126 -11.18 -1.24 -5.62
CA THR A 126 -11.73 -0.69 -6.87
C THR A 126 -10.92 -1.19 -8.06
N ALA A 127 -11.60 -1.73 -9.08
CA ALA A 127 -11.01 -2.06 -10.38
C ALA A 127 -11.51 -1.08 -11.45
N ILE A 128 -10.59 -0.52 -12.23
CA ILE A 128 -10.85 0.55 -13.18
C ILE A 128 -10.30 0.15 -14.55
N ASP A 129 -11.11 0.29 -15.59
CA ASP A 129 -10.70 0.15 -16.98
C ASP A 129 -10.12 1.49 -17.48
N ILE A 130 -8.94 1.46 -18.10
CA ILE A 130 -8.19 2.63 -18.54
C ILE A 130 -7.59 2.42 -19.94
N ASP A 131 -7.24 3.50 -20.62
CA ASP A 131 -6.70 3.44 -21.98
C ASP A 131 -5.27 2.86 -22.06
N ARG A 132 -4.39 3.20 -21.11
CA ARG A 132 -2.98 2.79 -21.15
C ARG A 132 -2.23 2.97 -19.83
N LEU A 133 -1.14 2.20 -19.68
CA LEU A 133 -0.15 2.30 -18.60
C LEU A 133 1.18 2.86 -19.12
N LEU A 134 2.07 3.31 -18.22
CA LEU A 134 3.36 3.92 -18.61
C LEU A 134 4.32 2.91 -19.27
N PRO A 135 4.58 1.71 -18.71
CA PRO A 135 5.46 0.74 -19.35
C PRO A 135 4.76 0.08 -20.54
N ASP A 136 5.46 0.03 -21.68
CA ASP A 136 4.98 -0.71 -22.85
C ASP A 136 4.79 -2.19 -22.49
N GLY A 137 3.60 -2.73 -22.81
CA GLY A 137 3.24 -4.12 -22.54
C GLY A 137 2.74 -4.41 -21.12
N ALA A 138 2.64 -3.40 -20.25
CA ALA A 138 1.88 -3.53 -19.01
C ALA A 138 0.38 -3.60 -19.31
N SER A 139 -0.30 -4.56 -18.70
CA SER A 139 -1.75 -4.81 -18.85
C SER A 139 -2.54 -4.41 -17.61
N VAL A 140 -1.91 -4.47 -16.42
CA VAL A 140 -2.53 -4.08 -15.15
C VAL A 140 -1.53 -3.26 -14.32
N GLU A 141 -1.99 -2.31 -13.51
CA GLU A 141 -1.19 -1.66 -12.48
C GLU A 141 -1.91 -1.71 -11.13
N ILE A 142 -1.18 -2.11 -10.08
CA ILE A 142 -1.73 -2.36 -8.75
C ILE A 142 -1.16 -1.33 -7.78
N ARG A 143 -2.02 -0.61 -7.06
CA ARG A 143 -1.66 0.33 -6.01
C ARG A 143 -2.33 -0.08 -4.70
N VAL A 144 -1.58 -0.06 -3.59
CA VAL A 144 -2.12 -0.44 -2.27
C VAL A 144 -1.78 0.57 -1.18
N THR A 145 -2.68 0.66 -0.22
CA THR A 145 -2.47 1.34 1.07
C THR A 145 -2.64 0.33 2.18
N ALA A 146 -1.66 0.27 3.09
CA ALA A 146 -1.70 -0.57 4.27
C ALA A 146 -1.77 0.27 5.55
N TYR A 147 -2.44 -0.26 6.56
CA TYR A 147 -2.46 0.27 7.92
C TYR A 147 -1.66 -0.67 8.81
N ALA A 148 -0.43 -0.26 9.15
CA ALA A 148 0.54 -1.02 9.91
C ALA A 148 1.12 -0.14 11.04
N PRO A 149 0.41 -0.01 12.18
CA PRO A 149 0.91 0.69 13.36
C PRO A 149 2.23 0.09 13.86
N ARG A 150 3.10 0.93 14.41
CA ARG A 150 4.31 0.49 15.15
C ARG A 150 4.12 0.85 16.62
N ASP A 151 4.58 -0.03 17.51
CA ASP A 151 4.61 0.20 18.96
C ASP A 151 5.56 1.34 19.36
#